data_AF-A0A0A9FCK1-F1
#
_entry.id   AF-A0A0A9FCK1-F1
#
_cell.length_a   1.000
_cell.length_b   1.000
_cell.length_c   1.000
_cell.angle_alpha   90.00
_cell.angle_beta   90.00
_cell.angle_gamma   90.00
#
_symmetry.space_group_name_H-M   'P 1'
#
loop_
_entity.id
_entity.type
_entity.pdbx_description
1 polymer ?
#
loop_
_entity_poly.entity_id
_entity_poly.type
_entity_poly.pdbx_seq_one_letter_code
_entity_poly.pdbx_strand_id
1 'polypeptide(L)' 'MVEMVAGRRIRGADALSELLVWYLSLNSPHHHAAILAAFEDVWDAVLGSDP' A
#
# COMPACT_ATOMS: atom_id res chain seq x y z
N MET A 1 -24.36 -5.49 -7.06
CA MET A 1 -24.47 -4.29 -6.20
C MET A 1 -24.58 -4.60 -4.69
N VAL A 2 -24.86 -5.84 -4.25
CA VAL A 2 -24.71 -6.25 -2.83
C VAL A 2 -23.42 -7.04 -2.58
N GLU A 3 -22.87 -7.71 -3.60
CA GLU A 3 -21.51 -8.30 -3.58
C GLU A 3 -20.37 -7.26 -3.63
N MET A 4 -20.67 -5.98 -3.92
CA MET A 4 -19.69 -4.88 -3.79
C MET A 4 -19.52 -4.43 -2.33
N VAL A 5 -20.37 -4.94 -1.43
CA VAL A 5 -20.36 -4.67 0.02
C VAL A 5 -19.98 -5.93 0.80
N ALA A 6 -19.05 -6.75 0.28
CA ALA A 6 -18.06 -7.42 1.13
C ALA A 6 -17.00 -6.40 1.62
N GLY A 7 -17.45 -5.16 1.86
CA GLY A 7 -16.65 -4.03 2.25
C GLY A 7 -16.12 -4.18 3.67
N ARG A 8 -14.97 -3.53 3.91
CA ARG A 8 -14.34 -3.29 5.21
C ARG A 8 -13.55 -4.46 5.82
N ARG A 9 -12.89 -5.28 5.00
CA ARG A 9 -11.69 -6.04 5.44
C ARG A 9 -10.45 -5.81 4.57
N ILE A 10 -10.53 -4.89 3.61
CA ILE A 10 -9.38 -4.24 2.97
C ILE A 10 -8.78 -3.29 4.03
N ARG A 11 -8.13 -3.88 5.05
CA ARG A 11 -7.48 -3.15 6.14
C ARG A 11 -6.10 -2.73 5.63
N GLY A 12 -5.79 -1.42 5.65
CA GLY A 12 -4.44 -0.82 5.60
C GLY A 12 -3.51 -1.30 4.50
N ALA A 13 -3.04 -2.54 4.61
CA ALA A 13 -2.14 -3.27 3.73
C ALA A 13 -2.61 -3.32 2.26
N ASP A 14 -3.89 -3.60 1.98
CA ASP A 14 -4.37 -3.69 0.60
C ASP A 14 -4.42 -2.32 -0.10
N ALA A 15 -4.84 -1.27 0.62
CA ALA A 15 -4.87 0.09 0.10
C ALA A 15 -3.45 0.66 -0.09
N LEU A 16 -2.52 0.30 0.81
CA LEU A 16 -1.11 0.66 0.71
C LEU A 16 -0.45 -0.07 -0.47
N SER A 17 -0.81 -1.34 -0.71
CA SER A 17 -0.33 -2.10 -1.86
C SER A 17 -0.83 -1.50 -3.19
N GLU A 18 -2.11 -1.11 -3.25
CA GLU A 18 -2.66 -0.44 -4.44
C GLU A 18 -1.94 0.88 -4.72
N LEU A 19 -1.72 1.70 -3.68
CA LEU A 19 -1.00 2.96 -3.80
C LEU A 19 0.44 2.76 -4.29
N LEU A 20 1.13 1.72 -3.81
CA LEU A 20 2.48 1.38 -4.28
C LEU A 20 2.49 1.09 -5.78
N VAL A 21 1.53 0.29 -6.26
CA VAL A 21 1.40 -0.05 -7.70
C VAL A 21 1.21 1.21 -8.54
N TRP A 22 0.37 2.16 -8.09
CA TRP A 22 0.20 3.44 -8.76
C TRP A 22 1.50 4.25 -8.83
N TYR A 23 2.23 4.37 -7.72
CA TYR A 23 3.49 5.10 -7.69
C TYR A 23 4.55 4.48 -8.60
N LEU A 24 4.70 3.16 -8.61
CA LEU A 24 5.66 2.50 -9.50
C LEU A 24 5.28 2.66 -10.97
N SER A 25 3.99 2.62 -11.30
CA SER A 25 3.51 2.77 -12.69
C SER A 25 3.69 4.20 -13.23
N LEU A 26 3.55 5.21 -12.37
CA LEU A 26 3.64 6.62 -12.74
C LEU A 26 5.08 7.17 -12.74
N ASN A 27 6.02 6.48 -12.10
CA ASN A 27 7.39 6.94 -11.94
C ASN A 27 8.39 6.07 -12.71
N SER A 28 9.45 6.71 -13.22
CA SER A 28 10.58 6.01 -13.85
C SER A 28 11.22 4.99 -12.90
N PRO A 29 11.74 3.85 -13.40
CA PRO A 29 12.45 2.85 -12.60
C PRO A 29 13.57 3.40 -11.71
N HIS A 30 14.17 4.54 -12.11
CA HIS A 30 15.17 5.23 -11.31
C HIS A 30 14.65 5.67 -9.92
N HIS A 31 13.34 5.92 -9.78
CA HIS A 31 12.72 6.32 -8.51
C HIS A 31 12.17 5.13 -7.71
N HIS A 32 12.10 3.94 -8.30
CA HIS A 32 11.42 2.79 -7.67
C HIS A 32 12.09 2.37 -6.37
N ALA A 33 13.42 2.43 -6.27
CA ALA A 33 14.13 2.10 -5.04
C ALA A 33 13.75 3.04 -3.88
N ALA A 34 13.65 4.34 -4.15
CA ALA A 34 13.24 5.32 -3.13
C ALA A 34 11.76 5.18 -2.75
N ILE A 35 10.90 4.84 -3.72
CA ILE A 35 9.47 4.57 -3.49
C ILE A 35 9.31 3.33 -2.60
N LEU A 36 10.02 2.23 -2.89
CA LEU A 36 9.94 1.01 -2.10
C LEU A 36 10.40 1.23 -0.65
N ALA A 37 11.52 1.92 -0.44
CA ALA A 37 12.03 2.21 0.90
C ALA A 37 11.01 3.03 1.72
N ALA A 38 10.40 4.06 1.12
CA ALA A 38 9.39 4.86 1.81
C ALA A 38 8.12 4.07 2.17
N PHE A 39 7.74 3.10 1.34
CA PHE A 39 6.60 2.22 1.62
C PHE A 39 6.91 1.16 2.68
N GLU A 40 8.14 0.65 2.75
CA GLU A 40 8.61 -0.27 3.80
C GLU A 40 8.53 0.39 5.19
N ASP A 41 9.01 1.64 5.31
CA ASP A 41 8.92 2.42 6.55
C ASP A 41 7.45 2.59 7.03
N VAL A 42 6.53 2.84 6.09
CA VAL A 42 5.09 2.99 6.39
C VAL A 42 4.46 1.64 6.75
N TRP A 43 4.88 0.56 6.09
CA TRP A 43 4.38 -0.79 6.35
C TRP A 43 4.73 -1.26 7.75
N ASP A 44 5.97 -1.04 8.19
CA ASP A 44 6.43 -1.34 9.55
C ASP A 44 5.69 -0.50 10.60
N ALA A 45 5.42 0.78 10.32
CA ALA A 45 4.64 1.63 11.23
C ALA A 45 3.17 1.17 11.35
N VAL A 46 2.56 0.72 10.24
CA VAL A 46 1.15 0.28 10.19
C VAL A 46 0.96 -1.11 10.78
N LEU A 47 1.85 -2.07 10.49
CA LEU A 47 1.76 -3.44 11.02
C LEU A 47 2.40 -3.60 12.40
N GLY A 48 3.43 -2.82 12.73
CA GLY A 48 4.04 -2.81 14.06
C GLY A 48 3.20 -2.13 15.14
N SER A 49 2.07 -1.51 14.75
CA SER A 49 1.10 -0.88 15.67
C SER A 49 -0.08 -1.78 16.06
N ASP A 50 -0.04 -3.09 15.79
CA ASP A 50 -1.03 -4.04 16.33
C ASP A 50 -0.50 -4.61 17.67
N PRO A 51 -1.09 -4.25 18.84
CA PRO A 51 -0.73 -4.82 20.14
C PRO A 51 -1.18 -6.28 20.34
#